data_AF-B9NXR2-F1
#
_entry.id   AF-B9NXR2-F1
#
_cell.length_a   1.000
_cell.length_b   1.000
_cell.length_c   1.000
_cell.angle_alpha   90.00
_cell.angle_beta   90.00
_cell.angle_gamma   90.00
#
_symmetry.space_group_name_H-M   'P 1'
#
loop_
_entity.id
_entity.type
_entity.pdbx_description
1 polymer ?
#
loop_
_entity_poly.entity_id
_entity_poly.type
_entity_poly.pdbx_seq_one_letter_code
_entity_poly.pdbx_strand_id
1 'polypeptide(L)' 'MRVWDYPFDTVRIDCETCGRFGKYSKKQFLELVGAGTPLPAALRIIAKDCPREQGGLALHDRCGVGYPDMSKLIDEI' A
#
# COMPACT_ATOMS: atom_id res chain seq x y z
N MET A 1 -11.93 5.13 -0.65
CA MET A 1 -11.75 3.83 -1.32
C MET A 1 -11.35 2.76 -0.30
N ARG A 2 -11.98 1.59 -0.35
CA ARG A 2 -11.68 0.42 0.49
C ARG A 2 -10.94 -0.65 -0.32
N VAL A 3 -10.42 -1.68 0.34
CA VAL A 3 -9.64 -2.73 -0.33
C VAL A 3 -10.42 -3.45 -1.44
N TRP A 4 -11.70 -3.76 -1.24
CA TRP A 4 -12.55 -4.39 -2.26
C TRP A 4 -12.81 -3.51 -3.50
N ASP A 5 -12.73 -2.19 -3.34
CA ASP A 5 -12.94 -1.18 -4.37
C ASP A 5 -11.69 -0.99 -5.26
N TYR A 6 -10.59 -1.71 -4.96
CA TYR A 6 -9.38 -1.67 -5.77
C TYR A 6 -9.65 -2.17 -7.20
N PRO A 7 -9.36 -1.39 -8.25
CA PRO A 7 -9.83 -1.64 -9.61
C PRO A 7 -9.12 -2.79 -10.32
N PHE A 8 -7.90 -3.15 -9.90
CA PHE A 8 -7.12 -4.20 -10.55
C PHE A 8 -7.22 -5.54 -9.83
N ASP A 9 -7.08 -6.64 -10.58
CA ASP A 9 -7.05 -8.00 -10.03
C ASP A 9 -5.75 -8.30 -9.26
N THR A 10 -4.70 -7.55 -9.55
CA THR A 10 -3.42 -7.60 -8.84
C THR A 10 -3.20 -6.28 -8.10
N VAL A 11 -2.91 -6.36 -6.81
CA VAL A 11 -2.49 -5.24 -5.97
C VAL A 11 -0.97 -5.25 -5.90
N ARG A 12 -0.32 -4.25 -6.50
CA ARG A 12 1.09 -3.99 -6.21
C ARG A 12 1.20 -2.94 -5.13
N ILE A 13 2.26 -3.06 -4.35
CA ILE A 13 2.71 -2.03 -3.42
C ILE A 13 4.20 -1.82 -3.64
N ASP A 14 4.62 -0.59 -3.47
CA ASP A 14 6.03 -0.25 -3.42
C ASP A 14 6.25 0.87 -2.39
N CYS A 15 7.49 1.00 -1.94
CA CYS A 15 7.95 2.11 -1.13
C CYS A 15 9.38 2.43 -1.53
N GLU A 16 9.57 3.56 -2.21
CA GLU A 16 10.89 4.03 -2.65
C GLU A 16 11.82 4.33 -1.46
N THR A 17 11.26 4.71 -0.31
CA THR A 17 12.02 5.10 0.89
C THR A 17 12.60 3.89 1.65
N CYS A 18 11.85 2.79 1.73
CA CYS A 18 12.29 1.59 2.45
C CYS A 18 12.66 0.42 1.53
N GLY A 19 12.45 0.55 0.21
CA GLY A 19 12.70 -0.49 -0.77
C GLY A 19 11.71 -1.65 -0.75
N ARG A 20 10.62 -1.56 0.04
CA ARG A 20 9.60 -2.61 0.09
C ARG A 20 8.90 -2.69 -1.26
N PHE A 21 8.79 -3.90 -1.80
CA PHE A 21 8.00 -4.19 -2.97
C PHE A 21 7.17 -5.45 -2.71
N GLY A 22 5.90 -5.43 -3.12
CA GLY A 22 4.99 -6.55 -2.93
C GLY A 22 3.97 -6.64 -4.05
N LYS A 23 3.60 -7.87 -4.40
CA LYS A 23 2.56 -8.16 -5.38
C LYS A 23 1.61 -9.20 -4.77
N TYR A 24 0.34 -8.86 -4.70
CA TYR A 24 -0.70 -9.70 -4.15
C TYR A 24 -1.82 -9.85 -5.19
N SER A 25 -2.40 -11.04 -5.30
CA SER A 25 -3.71 -11.17 -5.94
C SER A 25 -4.76 -10.44 -5.09
N LYS A 26 -5.77 -9.83 -5.70
CA LYS A 26 -6.84 -9.11 -5.01
C LYS A 26 -7.48 -9.98 -3.92
N LYS A 27 -7.71 -11.26 -4.21
CA LYS A 27 -8.21 -12.24 -3.24
C LYS A 27 -7.29 -12.36 -2.00
N GLN A 28 -6.00 -12.60 -2.20
CA GLN A 28 -5.03 -12.68 -1.10
C GLN A 28 -4.96 -11.38 -0.31
N PHE A 29 -5.00 -10.24 -1.00
CA PHE A 29 -4.95 -8.94 -0.35
C PHE A 29 -6.18 -8.72 0.53
N LEU A 30 -7.38 -9.07 0.05
CA LEU A 30 -8.62 -9.03 0.83
C LEU A 30 -8.56 -9.92 2.08
N GLU A 31 -8.00 -11.12 1.97
CA GLU A 31 -7.81 -12.05 3.09
C GLU A 31 -6.80 -11.52 4.11
N LEU A 32 -5.75 -10.83 3.65
CA LEU A 32 -4.64 -10.35 4.48
C LEU A 32 -5.00 -9.11 5.31
N VAL A 33 -5.66 -8.13 4.69
CA VAL A 33 -5.96 -6.83 5.34
C VAL A 33 -7.44 -6.64 5.66
N GLY A 34 -8.32 -7.50 5.16
CA GLY A 34 -9.76 -7.39 5.30
C GLY A 34 -10.41 -6.54 4.21
N ALA A 35 -11.51 -7.04 3.63
CA ALA A 35 -12.22 -6.38 2.55
C ALA A 35 -12.79 -5.00 2.90
N GLY A 36 -13.26 -4.83 4.14
CA GLY A 36 -13.82 -3.57 4.64
C GLY A 36 -12.77 -2.50 4.95
N THR A 37 -11.49 -2.86 4.96
CA THR A 37 -10.41 -1.99 5.40
C THR A 37 -10.20 -0.84 4.39
N PRO A 38 -10.01 0.41 4.85
CA PRO A 38 -9.58 1.50 3.98
C PRO A 38 -8.21 1.21 3.38
N LEU A 39 -7.99 1.50 2.09
CA LEU A 39 -6.69 1.34 1.44
C LEU A 39 -5.50 1.95 2.24
N PRO A 40 -5.56 3.19 2.75
CA PRO A 40 -4.45 3.72 3.55
C PRO A 40 -4.21 2.96 4.87
N ALA A 41 -5.25 2.37 5.46
CA ALA A 41 -5.08 1.52 6.63
C ALA A 41 -4.49 0.15 6.27
N ALA A 42 -4.87 -0.42 5.11
CA ALA A 42 -4.28 -1.65 4.60
C ALA A 42 -2.77 -1.51 4.38
N LEU A 43 -2.32 -0.38 3.85
CA LEU A 43 -0.88 -0.08 3.71
C LEU A 43 -0.13 -0.13 5.05
N ARG A 44 -0.72 0.41 6.14
CA ARG A 44 -0.15 0.32 7.50
C ARG A 44 -0.08 -1.11 8.02
N ILE A 45 -1.09 -1.94 7.73
CA ILE A 45 -1.07 -3.35 8.10
C ILE A 45 0.09 -4.08 7.40
N ILE A 46 0.32 -3.78 6.12
CA ILE A 46 1.43 -4.37 5.35
C ILE A 46 2.79 -3.81 5.81
N ALA A 47 2.86 -2.51 6.10
CA ALA A 47 4.06 -1.83 6.53
C ALA A 47 4.32 -1.90 8.04
N LYS A 48 3.56 -2.70 8.80
CA LYS A 48 3.71 -2.84 10.26
C LYS A 48 5.13 -3.17 10.72
N ASP A 49 5.86 -3.88 9.87
CA ASP A 49 7.24 -4.35 10.08
C ASP A 49 8.28 -3.32 9.59
N CYS A 50 7.85 -2.21 9.00
CA CYS A 50 8.76 -1.16 8.55
C CYS A 50 9.23 -0.31 9.75
N PRO A 51 10.55 -0.30 10.07
CA PRO A 51 11.07 0.54 11.15
C PRO A 51 10.81 2.03 10.93
N ARG A 52 10.66 2.44 9.65
CA ARG A 52 10.34 3.82 9.24
C ARG A 52 8.89 4.24 9.50
N GLU A 53 7.95 3.31 9.68
CA GLU A 53 6.59 3.66 10.13
C GLU A 53 6.56 4.05 11.61
N GLN A 54 7.42 3.44 12.43
CA GLN A 54 7.40 3.60 13.90
C GLN A 54 8.35 4.70 14.40
N GLY A 55 9.39 5.07 13.64
CA GLY A 55 10.49 5.91 14.14
C GLY A 55 10.96 7.06 13.23
N GLY A 56 10.28 7.36 12.12
CA GLY A 56 10.70 8.44 11.22
C GLY A 56 10.54 9.85 11.83
N LEU A 57 11.64 10.43 12.30
CA LEU A 57 11.71 11.81 12.85
C LEU A 57 11.40 12.87 11.79
N ALA A 58 11.78 12.63 10.53
CA ALA A 58 11.50 13.50 9.39
C ALA A 58 10.41 12.89 8.48
N LEU A 59 9.55 13.73 7.88
CA LEU A 59 8.50 13.28 6.97
C LEU A 59 9.04 12.48 5.78
N HIS A 60 10.19 12.86 5.24
CA HIS A 60 10.84 12.18 4.10
C HIS A 60 11.48 10.84 4.47
N ASP A 61 11.66 10.56 5.77
CA ASP A 61 12.21 9.29 6.25
C ASP A 61 11.15 8.25 6.59
N ARG A 62 9.87 8.64 6.56
CA ARG A 62 8.75 7.74 6.85
C ARG A 62 8.56 6.73 5.73
N CYS A 63 7.90 5.63 6.06
CA CYS A 63 7.49 4.66 5.06
C CYS A 63 6.52 5.32 4.07
N GLY A 64 6.96 5.57 2.84
CA GLY A 64 6.15 6.06 1.73
C GLY A 64 5.46 4.94 0.95
N VAL A 65 5.03 3.87 1.63
CA VAL A 65 4.40 2.75 0.91
C VAL A 65 3.12 3.25 0.21
N GLY A 66 2.98 2.87 -1.05
CA GLY A 66 1.89 3.31 -1.91
C GLY A 66 1.41 2.21 -2.85
N TYR A 67 0.42 2.57 -3.66
CA TYR A 67 -0.11 1.73 -4.73
C TYR A 67 0.35 2.30 -6.07
N PRO A 68 1.44 1.79 -6.66
CA PRO A 68 2.02 2.36 -7.89
C PRO A 68 1.04 2.31 -9.06
N ASP A 69 0.22 1.27 -9.14
CA ASP A 69 -0.77 1.12 -10.21
C ASP A 69 -1.93 2.13 -10.07
N MET A 70 -2.19 2.66 -8.87
CA MET A 70 -3.20 3.71 -8.67
C MET A 70 -2.66 5.10 -8.99
N SER A 71 -1.37 5.37 -8.73
CA SER A 71 -0.74 6.63 -9.11
C SER A 71 -0.75 6.83 -10.63
N LYS A 72 -0.63 5.74 -11.40
CA LYS A 72 -0.71 5.76 -12.87
C LYS A 72 -2.09 6.11 -13.43
N LEU A 73 -3.16 5.89 -12.66
CA LEU A 73 -4.53 6.22 -13.04
C LEU A 73 -4.80 7.73 -13.09
N ILE A 74 -3.92 8.55 -12.52
CA ILE A 74 -4.01 10.01 -12.50
C ILE A 74 -3.19 10.64 -13.64
N ASP A 75 -2.23 9.92 -14.21
CA ASP A 75 -1.33 10.41 -15.28
C ASP A 75 -1.96 10.33 -16.69
N GLU A 76 -3.06 9.59 -16.86
CA GLU A 76 -3.80 9.45 -18.13
C GLU A 76 -5.06 10.36 -18.23
N ILE A 77 -5.07 11.52 -17.56
CA ILE A 77 -6.14 12.55 -17.67
C ILE A 77 -5.61 13.86 -18.25
#